data_AF-A0A9E5CDK1-F1
#
_entry.id   AF-A0A9E5CDK1-F1
#
_cell.length_a   1.000
_cell.length_b   1.000
_cell.length_c   1.000
_cell.angle_alpha   90.00
_cell.angle_beta   90.00
_cell.angle_gamma   90.00
#
_symmetry.space_group_name_H-M   'P 1'
#
loop_
_entity.id
_entity.type
_entity.pdbx_description
1 polymer ?
#
loop_
_entity_poly.entity_id
_entity_poly.type
_entity_poly.pdbx_seq_one_letter_code
_entity_poly.pdbx_strand_id
1 'polypeptide(L)'
;MSHAMQQGKQSTEDPLKPRWPWEVVRARQRNFDPANPLRYSHNLRLATSVLILAVLLTLFVNPARTVETDMLADVEAAKVSGFPQLPPPYASPERIAEFVDEWNLDASGSPSRQQIESLSVRIGEYGDDSALLNLGISASLIGILFISAVAFSRASNNLYALGYPQPKISTTWAAVSWFVPLLSFVLPWMVVSEIFRTLWTSPDDVERSPRFRLSSIAAGLWGLSFIGLWLLNPASVHLLLPANDIDDWLSKIAWAERMMTWLPITTFITAAALLVVSVKQHRRYRLLDARAATNR
;
A
#
# COMPACT_ATOMS: atom_id res chain seq x y z
N MET A 1 64.25 37.17 28.69
CA MET A 1 63.19 38.21 28.74
C MET A 1 63.00 38.75 27.33
N SER A 2 61.89 38.72 26.62
CA SER A 2 60.57 38.10 26.79
C SER A 2 60.02 37.98 25.35
N HIS A 3 59.69 36.77 24.86
CA HIS A 3 59.07 36.59 23.54
C HIS A 3 57.57 36.86 23.66
N ALA A 4 57.10 37.96 23.07
CA ALA A 4 55.67 38.28 23.01
C ALA A 4 54.98 37.42 21.94
N MET A 5 54.19 36.44 22.42
CA MET A 5 53.21 35.69 21.65
C MET A 5 52.02 36.62 21.29
N GLN A 6 51.82 36.92 20.01
CA GLN A 6 50.51 37.37 19.51
C GLN A 6 49.74 36.13 19.04
N GLN A 7 48.93 35.57 19.95
CA GLN A 7 47.84 34.68 19.55
C GLN A 7 46.71 35.52 18.96
N GLY A 8 46.43 35.33 17.67
CA GLY A 8 45.27 35.88 17.01
C GLY A 8 43.98 35.41 17.70
N LYS A 9 43.12 36.38 18.02
CA LYS A 9 41.75 36.19 18.54
C LYS A 9 41.02 35.08 17.76
N GLN A 10 40.86 33.91 18.37
CA GLN A 10 39.74 33.05 18.05
C GLN A 10 38.47 33.76 18.53
N SER A 11 37.63 34.17 17.58
CA SER A 11 36.26 34.60 17.84
C SER A 11 35.54 33.45 18.55
N THR A 12 35.38 33.56 19.85
CA THR A 12 34.51 32.71 20.66
C THR A 12 33.07 32.97 20.21
N GLU A 13 32.60 32.17 19.26
CA GLU A 13 31.17 32.04 18.98
C GLU A 13 30.47 31.62 20.28
N ASP A 14 29.51 32.44 20.70
CA ASP A 14 28.69 32.23 21.88
C ASP A 14 27.94 30.87 21.79
N PRO A 15 28.23 29.89 22.67
CA PRO A 15 27.65 28.55 22.61
C PRO A 15 26.13 28.54 22.89
N LEU A 16 25.56 29.68 23.30
CA LEU A 16 24.15 29.85 23.63
C LEU A 16 23.34 30.57 22.54
N LYS A 17 23.94 30.93 21.39
CA LYS A 17 23.12 31.35 20.24
C LYS A 17 22.23 30.17 19.83
N PRO A 18 20.90 30.35 19.74
CA PRO A 18 20.02 29.29 19.25
C PRO A 18 20.39 29.00 17.80
N ARG A 19 21.27 28.01 17.60
CA ARG A 19 21.56 27.47 16.26
C ARG A 19 20.27 26.89 15.76
N TRP A 20 19.70 27.50 14.73
CA TRP A 20 18.45 27.03 14.17
C TRP A 20 18.61 25.54 13.81
N PRO A 21 17.54 24.73 13.91
CA PRO A 21 17.64 23.30 13.64
C PRO A 21 18.26 22.96 12.27
N TRP A 22 18.09 23.85 11.28
CA TRP A 22 18.69 23.70 9.96
C TRP A 22 20.19 24.01 9.90
N GLU A 23 20.78 24.78 10.82
CA GLU A 23 22.24 25.04 10.89
C GLU A 23 22.98 23.78 11.34
N VAL A 24 22.41 23.07 12.31
CA VAL A 24 22.89 21.76 12.79
C VAL A 24 22.75 20.70 11.69
N VAL A 25 21.68 20.75 10.89
CA VAL A 25 21.47 19.85 9.75
C VAL A 25 22.40 20.19 8.57
N ARG A 26 22.65 21.47 8.28
CA ARG A 26 23.64 21.91 7.28
C ARG A 26 25.05 21.47 7.63
N ALA A 27 25.38 21.49 8.92
CA ALA A 27 26.66 21.00 9.43
C ALA A 27 26.81 19.46 9.30
N ARG A 28 25.71 18.70 9.39
CA ARG A 28 25.71 17.22 9.20
C ARG A 28 25.58 16.77 7.74
N GLN A 29 24.94 17.55 6.88
CA GLN A 29 24.80 17.25 5.45
C GLN A 29 25.20 18.50 4.64
N ARG A 30 26.41 18.49 4.06
CA ARG A 30 26.98 19.60 3.27
C ARG A 30 26.10 20.08 2.11
N ASN A 31 25.14 19.28 1.65
CA ASN A 31 24.23 19.60 0.55
C ASN A 31 22.78 19.90 1.01
N PHE A 32 22.58 20.19 2.29
CA PHE A 32 21.26 20.53 2.82
C PHE A 32 20.88 21.97 2.46
N ASP A 33 20.14 22.13 1.35
CA ASP A 33 19.48 23.39 1.01
C ASP A 33 17.98 23.32 1.35
N PRO A 34 17.53 23.95 2.46
CA PRO A 34 16.12 24.00 2.83
C PRO A 34 15.26 24.77 1.81
N ALA A 35 15.88 25.63 0.99
CA ALA A 35 15.20 26.47 0.02
C ALA A 35 15.03 25.82 -1.35
N ASN A 36 15.45 24.56 -1.56
CA ASN A 36 15.37 23.93 -2.89
C ASN A 36 13.92 23.51 -3.22
N PRO A 37 13.21 24.24 -4.11
CA PRO A 37 11.81 23.96 -4.44
C PRO A 37 11.65 22.64 -5.22
N LEU A 38 12.73 22.10 -5.80
CA LEU A 38 12.68 20.87 -6.60
C LEU A 38 12.36 19.64 -5.73
N ARG A 39 12.68 19.66 -4.43
CA ARG A 39 12.32 18.55 -3.51
C ARG A 39 10.82 18.48 -3.22
N TYR A 40 10.08 19.58 -3.33
CA TYR A 40 8.64 19.70 -3.04
C TYR A 40 7.77 19.05 -4.12
N SER A 41 8.04 19.39 -5.38
CA SER A 41 7.24 18.92 -6.53
C SER A 41 7.23 17.39 -6.61
N HIS A 42 8.29 16.75 -6.13
CA HIS A 42 8.46 15.31 -6.18
C HIS A 42 7.54 14.54 -5.23
N ASN A 43 7.33 15.00 -3.98
CA ASN A 43 6.40 14.29 -3.07
C ASN A 43 4.96 14.42 -3.55
N LEU A 44 4.59 15.59 -4.09
CA LEU A 44 3.29 15.79 -4.72
C LEU A 44 3.13 14.91 -5.96
N ARG A 45 4.16 14.86 -6.83
CA ARG A 45 4.18 13.97 -8.00
C ARG A 45 4.04 12.50 -7.61
N LEU A 46 4.74 12.05 -6.57
CA LEU A 46 4.64 10.67 -6.08
C LEU A 46 3.23 10.37 -5.55
N ALA A 47 2.63 11.27 -4.77
CA ALA A 47 1.24 11.12 -4.33
C ALA A 47 0.26 11.08 -5.51
N THR A 48 0.46 11.94 -6.51
CA THR A 48 -0.32 11.90 -7.76
C THR A 48 -0.11 10.59 -8.53
N SER A 49 1.11 10.06 -8.59
CA SER A 49 1.40 8.76 -9.21
C SER A 49 0.69 7.61 -8.50
N VAL A 50 0.65 7.60 -7.17
CA VAL A 50 -0.14 6.61 -6.41
C VAL A 50 -1.63 6.75 -6.70
N LEU A 51 -2.15 7.98 -6.81
CA LEU A 51 -3.55 8.21 -7.17
C LEU A 51 -3.87 7.71 -8.58
N ILE A 52 -2.99 7.96 -9.56
CA ILE A 52 -3.15 7.44 -10.93
C ILE A 52 -3.16 5.91 -10.91
N LEU A 53 -2.23 5.28 -10.18
CA LEU A 53 -2.21 3.82 -10.03
C LEU A 53 -3.45 3.30 -9.31
N ALA A 54 -4.02 4.03 -8.35
CA ALA A 54 -5.28 3.67 -7.69
C ALA A 54 -6.46 3.66 -8.68
N VAL A 55 -6.51 4.65 -9.57
CA VAL A 55 -7.50 4.72 -10.64
C VAL A 55 -7.31 3.56 -11.62
N LEU A 56 -6.07 3.31 -12.07
CA LEU A 56 -5.76 2.19 -12.95
C LEU A 56 -6.13 0.84 -12.30
N LEU A 57 -5.79 0.65 -11.02
CA LEU A 57 -6.18 -0.53 -10.25
C LEU A 57 -7.71 -0.71 -10.27
N THR A 58 -8.47 0.37 -10.07
CA THR A 58 -9.94 0.32 -10.12
C THR A 58 -10.46 -0.10 -11.49
N LEU A 59 -9.81 0.34 -12.56
CA LEU A 59 -10.15 -0.04 -13.93
C LEU A 59 -9.91 -1.52 -14.22
N PHE A 60 -8.96 -2.17 -13.54
CA PHE A 60 -8.76 -3.63 -13.63
C PHE A 60 -9.68 -4.42 -12.69
N VAL A 61 -9.92 -3.89 -11.50
CA VAL A 61 -10.76 -4.54 -10.48
C VAL A 61 -12.21 -4.66 -10.92
N ASN A 62 -12.77 -3.64 -11.57
CA ASN A 62 -14.17 -3.67 -12.02
C ASN A 62 -14.48 -4.83 -12.99
N PRO A 63 -13.76 -5.00 -14.12
CA PRO A 63 -13.99 -6.14 -15.00
C PRO A 63 -13.65 -7.47 -14.32
N ALA A 64 -12.63 -7.52 -13.45
CA ALA A 64 -12.30 -8.75 -12.72
C ALA A 64 -13.48 -9.18 -11.84
N ARG A 65 -14.13 -8.21 -11.19
CA ARG A 65 -15.32 -8.48 -10.40
C ARG A 65 -16.48 -9.01 -11.24
N THR A 66 -16.66 -8.48 -12.46
CA THR A 66 -17.69 -9.00 -13.39
C THR A 66 -17.43 -10.46 -13.72
N VAL A 67 -16.19 -10.82 -14.08
CA VAL A 67 -15.79 -12.22 -14.35
C VAL A 67 -16.08 -13.11 -13.15
N GLU A 68 -15.70 -12.69 -11.94
CA GLU A 68 -15.99 -13.47 -10.72
C GLU A 68 -17.49 -13.57 -10.42
N THR A 69 -18.29 -12.54 -10.74
CA THR A 69 -19.75 -12.56 -10.55
C THR A 69 -20.42 -13.52 -11.51
N ASP A 70 -19.99 -13.53 -12.78
CA ASP A 70 -20.52 -14.44 -13.81
C ASP A 70 -20.11 -15.88 -13.49
N MET A 71 -18.86 -16.09 -13.07
CA MET A 71 -18.39 -17.38 -12.57
C MET A 71 -19.19 -17.84 -11.35
N LEU A 72 -19.47 -16.98 -10.37
CA LEU A 72 -20.27 -17.32 -9.20
C LEU A 72 -21.66 -17.81 -9.61
N ALA A 73 -22.33 -17.09 -10.52
CA ALA A 73 -23.65 -17.45 -11.01
C ALA A 73 -23.66 -18.82 -11.71
N ASP A 74 -22.64 -19.10 -12.53
CA ASP A 74 -22.49 -20.38 -13.21
C ASP A 74 -22.19 -21.54 -12.23
N VAL A 75 -21.36 -21.30 -11.21
CA VAL A 75 -21.06 -22.30 -10.17
C VAL A 75 -22.28 -22.56 -9.29
N GLU A 76 -23.06 -21.53 -8.94
CA GLU A 76 -24.34 -21.69 -8.23
C GLU A 76 -25.35 -22.51 -9.07
N ALA A 77 -25.46 -22.21 -10.37
CA ALA A 77 -26.31 -22.96 -11.28
C ALA A 77 -25.85 -24.42 -11.43
N ALA A 78 -24.53 -24.66 -11.47
CA ALA A 78 -23.96 -26.00 -11.48
C ALA A 78 -24.30 -26.76 -10.18
N LYS A 79 -24.17 -26.12 -9.02
CA LYS A 79 -24.56 -26.72 -7.74
C LYS A 79 -26.04 -27.12 -7.72
N VAL A 80 -26.93 -26.23 -8.18
CA VAL A 80 -28.37 -26.52 -8.29
C VAL A 80 -28.66 -27.66 -9.28
N SER A 81 -27.84 -27.78 -10.33
CA SER A 81 -27.95 -28.85 -11.33
C SER A 81 -27.38 -30.20 -10.84
N GLY A 82 -26.86 -30.26 -9.61
CA GLY A 82 -26.37 -31.51 -9.00
C GLY A 82 -24.89 -31.81 -9.24
N PHE A 83 -24.08 -30.82 -9.64
CA PHE A 83 -22.63 -31.02 -9.73
C PHE A 83 -22.01 -31.15 -8.33
N PRO A 84 -21.26 -32.25 -8.05
CA PRO A 84 -20.53 -32.38 -6.78
C PRO A 84 -19.23 -31.56 -6.77
N GLN A 85 -18.63 -31.39 -7.95
CA GLN A 85 -17.42 -30.59 -8.18
C GLN A 85 -17.51 -29.93 -9.55
N LEU A 86 -16.70 -28.89 -9.77
CA LEU A 86 -16.54 -28.27 -11.07
C LEU A 86 -15.72 -29.16 -12.02
N PRO A 87 -16.11 -29.26 -13.31
CA PRO A 87 -15.32 -29.98 -14.29
C PRO A 87 -13.96 -29.30 -14.50
N PRO A 88 -12.91 -30.04 -14.89
CA PRO A 88 -11.62 -29.44 -15.19
C PRO A 88 -11.74 -28.43 -16.33
N PRO A 89 -11.01 -27.29 -16.29
CA PRO A 89 -11.07 -26.27 -17.33
C PRO A 89 -10.54 -26.81 -18.66
N TYR A 90 -11.20 -26.47 -19.77
CA TYR A 90 -10.81 -26.89 -21.13
C TYR A 90 -10.56 -28.41 -21.27
N ALA A 91 -11.36 -29.22 -20.57
CA ALA A 91 -11.16 -30.67 -20.55
C ALA A 91 -11.42 -31.28 -21.93
N SER A 92 -10.53 -32.17 -22.36
CA SER A 92 -10.74 -32.99 -23.55
C SER A 92 -11.93 -33.94 -23.35
N PRO A 93 -12.54 -34.47 -24.43
CA PRO A 93 -13.64 -35.43 -24.31
C PRO A 93 -13.31 -36.66 -23.46
N GLU A 94 -12.04 -37.10 -23.47
CA GLU A 94 -11.53 -38.19 -22.63
C GLU A 94 -11.53 -37.79 -21.15
N ARG A 95 -11.01 -36.59 -20.83
CA ARG A 95 -10.99 -36.10 -19.45
C ARG A 95 -12.39 -35.82 -18.89
N ILE A 96 -13.33 -35.41 -19.73
CA ILE A 96 -14.75 -35.29 -19.36
C ILE A 96 -15.33 -36.67 -19.03
N ALA A 97 -15.02 -37.70 -19.81
CA ALA A 97 -15.48 -39.06 -19.53
C ALA A 97 -14.93 -39.59 -18.20
N GLU A 98 -13.64 -39.35 -17.92
CA GLU A 98 -13.03 -39.66 -16.63
C GLU A 98 -13.73 -38.93 -15.48
N PHE A 99 -14.04 -37.64 -15.64
CA PHE A 99 -14.73 -36.85 -14.63
C PHE A 99 -16.16 -37.36 -14.37
N VAL A 100 -16.88 -37.75 -15.41
CA VAL A 100 -18.22 -38.34 -15.30
C VAL A 100 -18.19 -39.65 -14.51
N ASP A 101 -17.21 -40.52 -14.80
CA ASP A 101 -17.02 -41.79 -14.11
C ASP A 101 -16.59 -41.58 -12.64
N GLU A 102 -15.60 -40.70 -12.41
CA GLU A 102 -15.06 -40.36 -11.09
C GLU A 102 -16.15 -39.89 -10.11
N TRP A 103 -17.10 -39.09 -10.61
CA TRP A 103 -18.19 -38.52 -9.82
C TRP A 103 -19.53 -39.23 -10.00
N ASN A 104 -19.56 -40.35 -10.73
CA ASN A 104 -20.75 -41.15 -11.01
C ASN A 104 -21.94 -40.34 -11.58
N LEU A 105 -21.64 -39.47 -12.54
CA LEU A 105 -22.61 -38.52 -13.15
C LEU A 105 -23.46 -39.13 -14.27
N ASP A 106 -23.39 -40.45 -14.48
CA ASP A 106 -24.28 -41.19 -15.40
C ASP A 106 -25.64 -41.54 -14.77
N ALA A 107 -25.80 -41.28 -13.46
CA ALA A 107 -27.05 -41.55 -12.75
C ALA A 107 -28.19 -40.62 -13.17
N SER A 108 -29.42 -41.12 -13.16
CA SER A 108 -30.63 -40.34 -13.46
C SER A 108 -30.76 -39.12 -12.54
N GLY A 109 -30.87 -37.93 -13.12
CA GLY A 109 -30.93 -36.66 -12.38
C GLY A 109 -29.60 -35.92 -12.30
N SER A 110 -28.50 -36.51 -12.80
CA SER A 110 -27.20 -35.86 -12.93
C SER A 110 -27.15 -34.92 -14.14
N PRO A 111 -26.19 -33.97 -14.17
CA PRO A 111 -25.96 -33.12 -15.33
C PRO A 111 -25.66 -33.92 -16.60
N SER A 112 -26.22 -33.49 -17.73
CA SER A 112 -25.89 -34.09 -19.03
C SER A 112 -24.44 -33.80 -19.44
N ARG A 113 -23.84 -34.70 -20.21
CA ARG A 113 -22.47 -34.54 -20.74
C ARG A 113 -22.27 -33.20 -21.46
N GLN A 114 -23.25 -32.76 -22.24
CA GLN A 114 -23.19 -31.46 -22.93
C GLN A 114 -23.13 -30.29 -21.94
N GLN A 115 -23.84 -30.36 -20.82
CA GLN A 115 -23.77 -29.34 -19.77
C GLN A 115 -22.37 -29.32 -19.13
N ILE A 116 -21.80 -30.50 -18.84
CA ILE A 116 -20.45 -30.65 -18.27
C ILE A 116 -19.39 -30.05 -19.22
N GLU A 117 -19.45 -30.40 -20.51
CA GLU A 117 -18.54 -29.87 -21.54
C GLU A 117 -18.67 -28.35 -21.67
N SER A 118 -19.90 -27.83 -21.73
CA SER A 118 -20.13 -26.38 -21.83
C SER A 118 -19.60 -25.63 -20.60
N LEU A 119 -19.74 -26.20 -19.40
CA LEU A 119 -19.27 -25.61 -18.15
C LEU A 119 -17.74 -25.67 -18.06
N SER A 120 -17.12 -26.76 -18.51
CA SER A 120 -15.66 -26.90 -18.59
C SER A 120 -15.01 -25.81 -19.45
N VAL A 121 -15.62 -25.47 -20.59
CA VAL A 121 -15.15 -24.38 -21.46
C VAL A 121 -15.30 -23.04 -20.75
N ARG A 122 -16.48 -22.72 -20.19
CA ARG A 122 -16.73 -21.45 -19.50
C ARG A 122 -15.80 -21.24 -18.30
N ILE A 123 -15.57 -22.28 -17.50
CA ILE A 123 -14.62 -22.22 -16.37
C ILE A 123 -13.20 -21.95 -16.86
N GLY A 124 -12.81 -22.54 -18.00
CA GLY A 124 -11.55 -22.22 -18.65
C GLY A 124 -11.45 -20.75 -19.02
N GLU A 125 -12.48 -20.22 -19.68
CA GLU A 125 -12.55 -18.81 -20.12
C GLU A 125 -12.49 -17.84 -18.92
N TYR A 126 -13.25 -18.12 -17.85
CA TYR A 126 -13.14 -17.35 -16.60
C TYR A 126 -11.74 -17.41 -16.01
N GLY A 127 -11.09 -18.59 -16.04
CA GLY A 127 -9.73 -18.76 -15.56
C GLY A 127 -8.71 -17.88 -16.30
N ASP A 128 -8.81 -17.84 -17.64
CA ASP A 128 -7.93 -17.05 -18.50
C ASP A 128 -8.15 -15.54 -18.29
N ASP A 129 -9.42 -15.10 -18.26
CA ASP A 129 -9.78 -13.70 -18.03
C ASP A 129 -9.37 -13.23 -16.63
N SER A 130 -9.68 -14.02 -15.59
CA SER A 130 -9.26 -13.74 -14.22
C SER A 130 -7.74 -13.73 -14.10
N ALA A 131 -7.00 -14.59 -14.79
CA ALA A 131 -5.53 -14.59 -14.75
C ALA A 131 -4.94 -13.29 -15.33
N LEU A 132 -5.42 -12.84 -16.49
CA LEU A 132 -4.97 -11.59 -17.12
C LEU A 132 -5.26 -10.37 -16.23
N LEU A 133 -6.46 -10.31 -15.66
CA LEU A 133 -6.87 -9.21 -14.80
C LEU A 133 -6.12 -9.22 -13.47
N ASN A 134 -5.92 -10.39 -12.87
CA ASN A 134 -5.12 -10.55 -11.66
C ASN A 134 -3.64 -10.17 -11.88
N LEU A 135 -3.08 -10.38 -13.08
CA LEU A 135 -1.75 -9.88 -13.43
C LEU A 135 -1.72 -8.35 -13.40
N GLY A 136 -2.72 -7.68 -14.01
CA GLY A 136 -2.85 -6.22 -14.01
C GLY A 136 -3.03 -5.64 -12.60
N ILE A 137 -3.86 -6.28 -11.78
CA ILE A 137 -4.05 -5.96 -10.36
C ILE A 137 -2.72 -6.10 -9.61
N SER A 138 -2.03 -7.23 -9.75
CA SER A 138 -0.75 -7.51 -9.07
C SER A 138 0.33 -6.50 -9.45
N ALA A 139 0.48 -6.20 -10.75
CA ALA A 139 1.43 -5.20 -11.24
C ALA A 139 1.13 -3.80 -10.67
N SER A 140 -0.14 -3.42 -10.64
CA SER A 140 -0.59 -2.14 -10.07
C SER A 140 -0.26 -2.05 -8.58
N LEU A 141 -0.55 -3.12 -7.83
CA LEU A 141 -0.26 -3.23 -6.41
C LEU A 141 1.25 -3.10 -6.13
N ILE A 142 2.10 -3.84 -6.84
CA ILE A 142 3.56 -3.74 -6.71
C ILE A 142 4.04 -2.31 -6.97
N GLY A 143 3.49 -1.65 -8.00
CA GLY A 143 3.77 -0.24 -8.30
C GLY A 143 3.39 0.69 -7.15
N ILE A 144 2.20 0.51 -6.57
CA ILE A 144 1.73 1.28 -5.41
C ILE A 144 2.65 1.10 -4.22
N LEU A 145 3.05 -0.15 -3.92
CA LEU A 145 3.95 -0.48 -2.82
C LEU A 145 5.31 0.20 -3.00
N PHE A 146 5.89 0.10 -4.19
CA PHE A 146 7.18 0.73 -4.50
C PHE A 146 7.14 2.26 -4.38
N ILE A 147 6.15 2.90 -5.00
CA ILE A 147 6.02 4.37 -4.95
C ILE A 147 5.72 4.84 -3.52
N SER A 148 4.90 4.11 -2.77
CA SER A 148 4.62 4.41 -1.35
C SER A 148 5.89 4.31 -0.52
N ALA A 149 6.69 3.25 -0.68
CA ALA A 149 7.97 3.09 0.02
C ALA A 149 8.92 4.27 -0.27
N VAL A 150 9.02 4.70 -1.53
CA VAL A 150 9.82 5.88 -1.92
C VAL A 150 9.26 7.17 -1.31
N ALA A 151 7.94 7.36 -1.34
CA ALA A 151 7.29 8.53 -0.78
C ALA A 151 7.50 8.64 0.75
N PHE A 152 7.36 7.53 1.47
CA PHE A 152 7.56 7.47 2.92
C PHE A 152 9.04 7.61 3.31
N SER A 153 9.95 7.00 2.56
CA SER A 153 11.39 7.21 2.71
C SER A 153 11.75 8.69 2.62
N ARG A 154 11.23 9.38 1.60
CA ARG A 154 11.42 10.82 1.42
C ARG A 154 10.75 11.64 2.52
N ALA A 155 9.54 11.29 2.90
CA ALA A 155 8.81 11.98 3.97
C ALA A 155 9.54 11.87 5.32
N SER A 156 10.16 10.73 5.62
CA SER A 156 11.02 10.50 6.78
C SER A 156 12.31 11.34 6.71
N ASN A 157 13.01 11.32 5.57
CA ASN A 157 14.17 12.19 5.32
C ASN A 157 13.87 13.68 5.57
N ASN A 158 12.67 14.12 5.20
CA ASN A 158 12.23 15.50 5.36
C ASN A 158 12.05 15.92 6.83
N LEU A 159 11.92 14.98 7.78
CA LEU A 159 11.76 15.32 9.20
C LEU A 159 12.98 16.05 9.78
N TYR A 160 14.19 15.67 9.35
CA TYR A 160 15.42 16.40 9.71
C TYR A 160 15.34 17.86 9.28
N ALA A 161 14.84 18.10 8.07
CA ALA A 161 14.71 19.44 7.51
C ALA A 161 13.67 20.30 8.26
N LEU A 162 12.68 19.66 8.86
CA LEU A 162 11.63 20.30 9.66
C LEU A 162 12.06 20.58 11.11
N GLY A 163 13.32 20.30 11.45
CA GLY A 163 13.92 20.61 12.73
C GLY A 163 13.78 19.51 13.78
N TYR A 164 13.58 18.26 13.35
CA TYR A 164 13.56 17.10 14.23
C TYR A 164 14.94 16.41 14.22
N PRO A 165 15.79 16.60 15.26
CA PRO A 165 17.20 16.21 15.22
C PRO A 165 17.44 14.70 15.33
N GLN A 166 16.45 13.93 15.79
CA GLN A 166 16.52 12.48 15.96
C GLN A 166 15.16 11.82 15.64
N PRO A 167 14.82 11.61 14.36
CA PRO A 167 13.70 10.75 14.03
C PRO A 167 13.97 9.33 14.54
N LYS A 168 12.95 8.71 15.14
CA LYS A 168 13.07 7.35 15.72
C LYS A 168 13.34 6.29 14.65
N ILE A 169 12.97 6.58 13.40
CA ILE A 169 13.14 5.67 12.26
C ILE A 169 14.05 6.32 11.22
N SER A 170 15.11 5.60 10.87
CA SER A 170 15.95 5.99 9.73
C SER A 170 15.19 5.86 8.42
N THR A 171 15.53 6.71 7.45
CA THR A 171 15.02 6.67 6.07
C THR A 171 15.07 5.29 5.42
N THR A 172 16.15 4.55 5.65
CA THR A 172 16.33 3.19 5.10
C THR A 172 15.30 2.25 5.70
N TRP A 173 15.12 2.27 7.02
CA TRP A 173 14.12 1.48 7.72
C TRP A 173 12.68 1.86 7.34
N ALA A 174 12.42 3.14 7.05
CA ALA A 174 11.11 3.59 6.54
C ALA A 174 10.77 3.05 5.14
N ALA A 175 11.77 2.74 4.31
CA ALA A 175 11.59 2.14 2.99
C ALA A 175 11.48 0.61 3.09
N VAL A 176 12.46 -0.01 3.77
CA VAL A 176 12.56 -1.47 3.94
C VAL A 176 11.35 -2.03 4.66
N SER A 177 10.74 -1.24 5.55
CA SER A 177 9.55 -1.69 6.26
C SER A 177 8.41 -2.11 5.36
N TRP A 178 8.26 -1.55 4.16
CA TRP A 178 7.18 -1.89 3.24
C TRP A 178 7.31 -3.29 2.63
N PHE A 179 8.51 -3.88 2.69
CA PHE A 179 8.82 -5.17 2.09
C PHE A 179 8.95 -6.30 3.13
N VAL A 180 8.87 -5.97 4.43
CA VAL A 180 8.95 -6.95 5.51
C VAL A 180 7.59 -6.98 6.21
N PRO A 181 6.76 -8.02 6.02
CA PRO A 181 5.35 -8.04 6.45
C PRO A 181 5.12 -7.56 7.88
N LEU A 182 5.92 -8.03 8.85
CA LEU A 182 5.82 -7.63 10.26
C LEU A 182 6.19 -6.15 10.50
N LEU A 183 7.19 -5.64 9.78
CA LEU A 183 7.62 -4.25 9.90
C LEU A 183 6.70 -3.29 9.14
N SER A 184 6.04 -3.77 8.08
CA SER A 184 5.03 -3.01 7.32
C SER A 184 3.88 -2.57 8.22
N PHE A 185 3.63 -3.27 9.34
CA PHE A 185 2.62 -2.88 10.33
C PHE A 185 3.08 -1.73 11.25
N VAL A 186 4.32 -1.77 11.72
CA VAL A 186 4.78 -0.91 12.82
C VAL A 186 5.52 0.34 12.33
N LEU A 187 6.34 0.21 11.28
CA LEU A 187 7.24 1.30 10.89
C LEU A 187 6.58 2.38 10.01
N PRO A 188 5.76 2.06 8.98
CA PRO A 188 5.00 3.10 8.27
C PRO A 188 4.10 3.89 9.21
N TRP A 189 3.50 3.19 10.16
CA TRP A 189 2.76 3.74 11.27
C TRP A 189 3.57 4.76 12.11
N MET A 190 4.74 4.34 12.60
CA MET A 190 5.63 5.20 13.36
C MET A 190 6.10 6.41 12.55
N VAL A 191 6.36 6.24 11.24
CA VAL A 191 6.71 7.35 10.34
C VAL A 191 5.56 8.33 10.19
N VAL A 192 4.32 7.86 9.97
CA VAL A 192 3.13 8.72 9.93
C VAL A 192 2.97 9.47 11.25
N SER A 193 3.00 8.78 12.38
CA SER A 193 2.83 9.42 13.69
C SER A 193 3.93 10.45 13.98
N GLU A 194 5.18 10.19 13.57
CA GLU A 194 6.28 11.13 13.72
C GLU A 194 6.13 12.36 12.81
N ILE A 195 5.70 12.16 11.55
CA ILE A 195 5.32 13.25 10.65
C ILE A 195 4.21 14.09 11.26
N PHE A 196 3.12 13.47 11.71
CA PHE A 196 2.02 14.21 12.34
C PHE A 196 2.50 14.96 13.58
N ARG A 197 3.37 14.37 14.41
CA ARG A 197 3.95 15.01 15.60
C ARG A 197 4.79 16.24 15.27
N THR A 198 5.65 16.19 14.26
CA THR A 198 6.46 17.36 13.82
C THR A 198 5.64 18.51 13.22
N LEU A 199 4.39 18.23 12.82
CA LEU A 199 3.50 19.22 12.22
C LEU A 199 2.71 20.06 13.26
N TRP A 200 2.80 19.74 14.55
CA TRP A 200 2.20 20.51 15.65
C TRP A 200 3.24 21.37 16.39
N THR A 201 2.78 22.42 17.06
CA THR A 201 3.61 23.52 17.57
C THR A 201 4.34 23.25 18.90
N SER A 202 4.00 22.20 19.65
CA SER A 202 4.64 21.84 20.93
C SER A 202 4.67 20.32 21.12
N PRO A 203 5.84 19.68 21.39
CA PRO A 203 5.96 18.23 21.58
C PRO A 203 5.10 17.68 22.74
N ASP A 204 4.97 18.45 23.83
CA ASP A 204 4.31 18.00 25.07
C ASP A 204 2.78 18.07 24.99
N ASP A 205 2.24 18.92 24.10
CA ASP A 205 0.79 19.02 23.84
C ASP A 205 0.29 17.96 22.85
N VAL A 206 1.19 17.38 22.04
CA VAL A 206 0.83 16.44 20.97
C VAL A 206 0.37 15.09 21.51
N GLU A 207 1.12 14.50 22.45
CA GLU A 207 0.83 13.17 23.00
C GLU A 207 -0.45 13.13 23.85
N ARG A 208 -0.83 14.29 24.40
CA ARG A 208 -2.07 14.50 25.14
C ARG A 208 -3.26 14.85 24.24
N SER A 209 -3.03 15.22 22.97
CA SER A 209 -4.13 15.62 22.09
C SER A 209 -4.95 14.40 21.64
N PRO A 210 -6.29 14.42 21.80
CA PRO A 210 -7.17 13.35 21.31
C PRO A 210 -7.05 13.16 19.79
N ARG A 211 -6.82 14.26 19.05
CA ARG A 211 -6.67 14.25 17.59
C ARG A 211 -5.42 13.49 17.14
N PHE A 212 -4.31 13.60 17.87
CA PHE A 212 -3.11 12.81 17.59
C PHE A 212 -3.38 11.33 17.80
N ARG A 213 -3.91 10.93 18.98
CA ARG A 213 -4.24 9.52 19.27
C ARG A 213 -5.21 8.91 18.26
N LEU A 214 -6.18 9.67 17.78
CA LEU A 214 -7.17 9.18 16.82
C LEU A 214 -6.58 9.09 15.40
N SER A 215 -5.83 10.11 14.95
CA SER A 215 -5.07 10.04 13.70
C SER A 215 -4.05 8.92 13.71
N SER A 216 -3.55 8.64 14.91
CA SER A 216 -2.62 7.59 15.12
C SER A 216 -3.40 6.26 14.93
N ILE A 217 -4.34 5.90 15.80
CA ILE A 217 -5.07 4.62 15.69
C ILE A 217 -5.58 4.35 14.25
N ALA A 218 -6.08 5.39 13.57
CA ALA A 218 -6.50 5.32 12.17
C ALA A 218 -5.38 4.88 11.19
N ALA A 219 -4.15 5.38 11.33
CA ALA A 219 -3.05 4.98 10.45
C ALA A 219 -2.54 3.56 10.75
N GLY A 220 -2.61 3.10 12.00
CA GLY A 220 -2.32 1.70 12.36
C GLY A 220 -3.34 0.73 11.75
N LEU A 221 -4.63 1.04 11.89
CA LEU A 221 -5.72 0.27 11.28
C LEU A 221 -5.63 0.29 9.75
N TRP A 222 -5.29 1.43 9.15
CA TRP A 222 -5.08 1.52 7.70
C TRP A 222 -3.92 0.64 7.23
N GLY A 223 -2.77 0.65 7.92
CA GLY A 223 -1.63 -0.21 7.57
C GLY A 223 -1.98 -1.70 7.68
N LEU A 224 -2.69 -2.10 8.74
CA LEU A 224 -3.20 -3.46 8.92
C LEU A 224 -4.14 -3.87 7.79
N SER A 225 -5.10 -3.02 7.43
CA SER A 225 -6.04 -3.29 6.34
C SER A 225 -5.33 -3.38 5.00
N PHE A 226 -4.38 -2.49 4.70
CA PHE A 226 -3.63 -2.49 3.45
C PHE A 226 -2.85 -3.79 3.24
N ILE A 227 -2.20 -4.31 4.29
CA ILE A 227 -1.41 -5.55 4.19
C ILE A 227 -2.30 -6.79 4.24
N GLY A 228 -3.35 -6.78 5.07
CA GLY A 228 -4.33 -7.87 5.11
C GLY A 228 -4.99 -8.08 3.74
N LEU A 229 -5.36 -6.99 3.07
CA LEU A 229 -5.88 -7.03 1.71
C LEU A 229 -4.85 -7.46 0.67
N TRP A 230 -3.57 -7.22 0.92
CA TRP A 230 -2.47 -7.66 0.07
C TRP A 230 -2.19 -9.16 0.20
N LEU A 231 -2.18 -9.70 1.43
CA LEU A 231 -1.89 -11.11 1.72
C LEU A 231 -3.08 -12.02 1.41
N LEU A 232 -4.30 -11.49 1.50
CA LEU A 232 -5.54 -12.23 1.27
C LEU A 232 -6.21 -11.84 -0.04
N ASN A 233 -5.45 -11.26 -0.98
CA ASN A 233 -5.98 -10.88 -2.28
C ASN A 233 -6.45 -12.13 -3.06
N PRO A 234 -7.35 -11.97 -4.04
CA PRO A 234 -7.91 -13.07 -4.82
C PRO A 234 -6.84 -14.03 -5.39
N ALA A 235 -5.77 -13.49 -5.97
CA ALA A 235 -4.70 -14.27 -6.56
C ALA A 235 -3.94 -15.14 -5.53
N SER A 236 -3.75 -14.64 -4.30
CA SER A 236 -3.09 -15.39 -3.22
C SER A 236 -3.96 -16.52 -2.64
N VAL A 237 -5.28 -16.36 -2.60
CA VAL A 237 -6.16 -17.34 -1.95
C VAL A 237 -6.26 -18.65 -2.74
N HIS A 238 -6.35 -18.57 -4.07
CA HIS A 238 -6.37 -19.77 -4.92
C HIS A 238 -5.06 -20.58 -4.86
N LEU A 239 -3.94 -19.91 -4.59
CA LEU A 239 -2.63 -20.54 -4.40
C LEU A 239 -2.48 -21.22 -3.02
N LEU A 240 -3.08 -20.64 -1.98
CA LEU A 240 -2.90 -21.08 -0.60
C LEU A 240 -3.90 -22.15 -0.16
N LEU A 241 -5.07 -22.22 -0.80
CA LEU A 241 -6.16 -23.11 -0.42
C LEU A 241 -6.77 -23.78 -1.67
N PRO A 242 -6.33 -24.99 -2.06
CA PRO A 242 -6.95 -25.73 -3.17
C PRO A 242 -8.40 -26.08 -2.85
N ALA A 243 -9.27 -26.07 -3.86
CA ALA A 243 -10.70 -26.33 -3.70
C ALA A 243 -11.03 -27.82 -3.85
N ASN A 244 -11.76 -28.36 -2.88
CA ASN A 244 -12.06 -29.80 -2.81
C ASN A 244 -13.50 -30.16 -3.20
N ASP A 245 -14.42 -29.20 -3.17
CA ASP A 245 -15.82 -29.38 -3.55
C ASP A 245 -16.41 -28.07 -4.11
N ILE A 246 -17.64 -28.15 -4.62
CA ILE A 246 -18.32 -26.99 -5.21
C ILE A 246 -18.64 -25.88 -4.18
N ASP A 247 -18.82 -26.23 -2.91
CA ASP A 247 -19.11 -25.25 -1.85
C ASP A 247 -17.88 -24.42 -1.49
N ASP A 248 -16.71 -25.06 -1.47
CA ASP A 248 -15.43 -24.42 -1.27
C ASP A 248 -15.11 -23.47 -2.45
N TRP A 249 -15.45 -23.86 -3.68
CA TRP A 249 -15.39 -22.97 -4.85
C TRP A 249 -16.25 -21.72 -4.68
N LEU A 250 -17.53 -21.86 -4.32
CA LEU A 250 -18.43 -20.73 -4.07
C LEU A 250 -17.88 -19.79 -3.00
N SER A 251 -17.35 -20.36 -1.91
CA SER A 251 -16.79 -19.56 -0.82
C SER A 251 -15.58 -18.73 -1.26
N LYS A 252 -14.73 -19.28 -2.14
CA LYS A 252 -13.52 -18.62 -2.66
C LYS A 252 -13.84 -17.53 -3.66
N ILE A 253 -14.76 -17.78 -4.58
CA ILE A 253 -15.22 -16.76 -5.55
C ILE A 253 -15.86 -15.60 -4.79
N ALA A 254 -16.73 -15.88 -3.82
CA ALA A 254 -17.35 -14.85 -2.99
C ALA A 254 -16.32 -14.06 -2.14
N TRP A 255 -15.25 -14.73 -1.67
CA TRP A 255 -14.14 -14.06 -1.01
C TRP A 255 -13.38 -13.14 -1.97
N ALA A 256 -13.03 -13.64 -3.16
CA ALA A 256 -12.35 -12.89 -4.20
C ALA A 256 -13.12 -11.60 -4.56
N GLU A 257 -14.43 -11.72 -4.81
CA GLU A 257 -15.31 -10.58 -5.11
C GLU A 257 -15.30 -9.51 -4.00
N ARG A 258 -15.36 -9.94 -2.73
CA ARG A 258 -15.28 -9.04 -1.58
C ARG A 258 -13.94 -8.33 -1.50
N MET A 259 -12.83 -9.05 -1.69
CA MET A 259 -11.49 -8.47 -1.64
C MET A 259 -11.26 -7.48 -2.79
N MET A 260 -11.77 -7.79 -3.98
CA MET A 260 -11.77 -6.87 -5.13
C MET A 260 -12.48 -5.55 -4.79
N THR A 261 -13.55 -5.56 -4.00
CA THR A 261 -14.21 -4.32 -3.54
C THR A 261 -13.32 -3.47 -2.62
N TRP A 262 -12.58 -4.11 -1.71
CA TRP A 262 -11.77 -3.39 -0.71
C TRP A 262 -10.42 -2.90 -1.23
N LEU A 263 -9.87 -3.53 -2.27
CA LEU A 263 -8.56 -3.19 -2.85
C LEU A 263 -8.49 -1.73 -3.37
N PRO A 264 -9.41 -1.24 -4.21
CA PRO A 264 -9.44 0.16 -4.62
C PRO A 264 -9.62 1.12 -3.45
N ILE A 265 -10.55 0.83 -2.53
CA ILE A 265 -10.88 1.69 -1.39
C ILE A 265 -9.63 1.95 -0.55
N THR A 266 -8.91 0.89 -0.17
CA THR A 266 -7.70 1.03 0.64
C THR A 266 -6.54 1.69 -0.10
N THR A 267 -6.46 1.51 -1.41
CA THR A 267 -5.49 2.23 -2.24
C THR A 267 -5.82 3.73 -2.33
N PHE A 268 -7.08 4.11 -2.48
CA PHE A 268 -7.49 5.52 -2.44
C PHE A 268 -7.23 6.17 -1.07
N ILE A 269 -7.50 5.45 0.03
CA ILE A 269 -7.15 5.92 1.38
C ILE A 269 -5.64 6.15 1.50
N THR A 270 -4.83 5.24 0.95
CA THR A 270 -3.35 5.36 0.91
C THR A 270 -2.93 6.62 0.14
N ALA A 271 -3.47 6.82 -1.06
CA ALA A 271 -3.20 7.99 -1.88
C ALA A 271 -3.58 9.30 -1.16
N ALA A 272 -4.75 9.32 -0.51
CA ALA A 272 -5.22 10.47 0.26
C ALA A 272 -4.31 10.76 1.46
N ALA A 273 -3.87 9.73 2.20
CA ALA A 273 -2.94 9.88 3.32
C ALA A 273 -1.60 10.48 2.86
N LEU A 274 -1.03 9.96 1.76
CA LEU A 274 0.19 10.50 1.15
C LEU A 274 0.04 11.95 0.69
N LEU A 275 -1.12 12.29 0.12
CA LEU A 275 -1.43 13.65 -0.31
C LEU A 275 -1.52 14.61 0.89
N VAL A 276 -2.22 14.22 1.96
CA VAL A 276 -2.32 14.99 3.20
C VAL A 276 -0.93 15.22 3.81
N VAL A 277 -0.11 14.18 3.90
CA VAL A 277 1.28 14.27 4.36
C VAL A 277 2.07 15.26 3.50
N SER A 278 1.99 15.11 2.18
CA SER A 278 2.74 15.95 1.22
C SER A 278 2.34 17.43 1.31
N VAL A 279 1.04 17.72 1.35
CA VAL A 279 0.50 19.09 1.46
C VAL A 279 0.87 19.71 2.80
N LYS A 280 0.78 18.95 3.90
CA LYS A 280 1.14 19.47 5.23
C LYS A 280 2.63 19.74 5.36
N GLN A 281 3.49 18.82 4.89
CA GLN A 281 4.94 19.06 4.84
C GLN A 281 5.22 20.33 4.02
N HIS A 282 4.61 20.48 2.85
CA HIS A 282 4.76 21.67 2.00
C HIS A 282 4.35 22.97 2.70
N ARG A 283 3.21 22.99 3.42
CA ARG A 283 2.78 24.16 4.20
C ARG A 283 3.80 24.52 5.29
N ARG A 284 4.36 23.52 5.98
CA ARG A 284 5.34 23.76 7.05
C ARG A 284 6.64 24.33 6.51
N TYR A 285 7.13 23.85 5.37
CA TYR A 285 8.30 24.44 4.71
C TYR A 285 8.09 25.91 4.37
N ARG A 286 6.98 26.26 3.73
CA ARG A 286 6.68 27.68 3.40
C ARG A 286 6.67 28.59 4.63
N LEU A 287 6.18 28.09 5.77
CA LEU A 287 6.19 28.86 7.03
C LEU A 287 7.62 29.05 7.57
N LEU A 288 8.49 28.05 7.44
CA LEU A 288 9.89 28.14 7.86
C LEU A 288 10.67 29.10 6.96
N ASP A 289 10.46 29.05 5.65
CA ASP A 289 11.08 29.98 4.69
C ASP A 289 10.63 31.41 4.93
N ALA A 290 9.34 31.65 5.15
CA ALA A 290 8.81 32.97 5.46
C ALA A 290 9.41 33.55 6.75
N ARG A 291 9.61 32.72 7.79
CA ARG A 291 10.27 33.11 9.05
C ARG A 291 11.76 33.39 8.88
N ALA A 292 12.43 32.61 8.04
CA ALA A 292 13.85 32.83 7.73
C ALA A 292 14.06 34.14 6.95
N ALA A 293 13.13 34.50 6.07
CA ALA A 293 13.16 35.76 5.33
C ALA A 293 12.87 36.99 6.20
N THR A 294 12.06 36.85 7.27
CA THR A 294 11.76 37.95 8.19
C THR A 294 12.86 38.21 9.23
N ASN A 295 13.75 37.24 9.46
CA ASN A 295 14.85 37.34 10.41
C ASN A 295 16.20 37.72 9.76
N ARG A 296 16.21 38.00 8.45
CA ARG A 296 17.36 38.55 7.71
C ARG A 296 17.17 40.05 7.52
#